data_AF-A0A958AZP6-F1
#
_entry.id   AF-A0A958AZP6-F1
#
_cell.length_a   1.000
_cell.length_b   1.000
_cell.length_c   1.000
_cell.angle_alpha   90.00
_cell.angle_beta   90.00
_cell.angle_gamma   90.00
#
_symmetry.space_group_name_H-M   'P 1'
#
loop_
_entity.id
_entity.type
_entity.pdbx_description
1 polymer ?
#
loop_
_entity_poly.entity_id
_entity_poly.type
_entity_poly.pdbx_seq_one_letter_code
_entity_poly.pdbx_strand_id
1 'polypeptide(L)'
;GDSEFAAGVIERALDQDATWSDGDLALLASWVDAVPPAIIQSRPRLGLHAARLLYLQARFDQAETQLAHVDSLLQSGASGSDRQVLSAMSALYRGAIAAVRGDFQQVIALIPAALAEIPREDHRAHALGFFSLGLAHELAEQTGQAVDDYLRSSAEARGAGILFQDVHGLCAAAQLQISQGRLNLAAMTC
;
A
#
# COMPACT_ATOMS: atom_id res chain seq x y z
N GLY A 1 -10.86 9.23 -27.22
CA GLY A 1 -12.08 9.96 -26.87
C GLY A 1 -11.91 10.58 -25.50
N ASP A 2 -12.78 11.51 -25.10
CA ASP A 2 -12.71 12.26 -23.84
C ASP A 2 -12.41 11.39 -22.59
N SER A 3 -13.02 10.20 -22.51
CA SER A 3 -12.79 9.24 -21.41
C SER A 3 -11.36 8.72 -21.29
N GLU A 4 -10.64 8.54 -22.41
CA GLU A 4 -9.23 8.11 -22.41
C GLU A 4 -8.31 9.20 -21.87
N PHE A 5 -8.65 10.46 -22.18
CA PHE A 5 -7.95 11.64 -21.69
C PHE A 5 -8.21 11.82 -20.19
N ALA A 6 -9.48 11.79 -19.77
CA ALA A 6 -9.87 11.85 -18.36
C ALA A 6 -9.17 10.76 -17.54
N ALA A 7 -9.17 9.52 -18.01
CA ALA A 7 -8.45 8.42 -17.34
C ALA A 7 -6.95 8.69 -17.21
N GLY A 8 -6.31 9.31 -18.22
CA GLY A 8 -4.90 9.69 -18.15
C GLY A 8 -4.62 10.83 -17.16
N VAL A 9 -5.58 11.76 -16.98
CA VAL A 9 -5.48 12.81 -15.96
C VAL A 9 -5.63 12.21 -14.57
N ILE A 10 -6.62 11.35 -14.36
CA ILE A 10 -6.89 10.67 -13.09
C ILE A 10 -5.69 9.79 -12.69
N GLU A 11 -5.16 8.98 -13.61
CA GLU A 11 -3.99 8.13 -13.34
C GLU A 11 -2.77 8.95 -12.87
N ARG A 12 -2.45 10.05 -13.57
CA ARG A 12 -1.36 10.96 -13.17
C ARG A 12 -1.60 11.63 -11.83
N ALA A 13 -2.86 11.97 -11.51
CA ALA A 13 -3.19 12.54 -10.20
C ALA A 13 -2.96 11.50 -9.09
N LEU A 14 -3.42 10.25 -9.29
CA LEU A 14 -3.25 9.17 -8.32
C LEU A 14 -1.78 8.74 -8.13
N ASP A 15 -0.92 9.01 -9.11
CA ASP A 15 0.53 8.84 -8.96
C ASP A 15 1.18 9.82 -7.98
N GLN A 16 0.58 10.99 -7.74
CA GLN A 16 1.14 12.00 -6.84
C GLN A 16 0.80 11.67 -5.39
N ASP A 17 1.80 11.69 -4.49
CA ASP A 17 1.59 11.44 -3.06
C ASP A 17 0.63 12.45 -2.43
N ALA A 18 0.71 13.72 -2.83
CA ALA A 18 -0.16 14.80 -2.36
C ALA A 18 -1.66 14.50 -2.54
N THR A 19 -2.03 13.72 -3.57
CA THR A 19 -3.42 13.30 -3.81
C THR A 19 -3.97 12.42 -2.69
N TRP A 20 -3.10 11.74 -1.95
CA TRP A 20 -3.46 10.81 -0.88
C TRP A 20 -3.30 11.41 0.52
N SER A 21 -2.63 12.56 0.64
CA SER A 21 -2.31 13.21 1.91
C SER A 21 -3.54 13.54 2.76
N ASP A 22 -4.61 13.99 2.11
CA ASP A 22 -5.85 14.39 2.79
C ASP A 22 -6.71 13.20 3.24
N GLY A 23 -6.43 12.00 2.73
CA GLY A 23 -7.15 10.79 3.13
C GLY A 23 -8.61 10.73 2.69
N ASP A 24 -9.07 11.58 1.76
CA ASP A 24 -10.45 11.56 1.24
C ASP A 24 -10.65 10.39 0.25
N LEU A 25 -10.77 9.18 0.82
CA LEU A 25 -10.96 7.95 0.05
C LEU A 25 -12.26 7.95 -0.76
N ALA A 26 -13.29 8.69 -0.32
CA ALA A 26 -14.56 8.78 -1.02
C ALA A 26 -14.41 9.59 -2.32
N LEU A 27 -13.69 10.71 -2.25
CA LEU A 27 -13.35 11.51 -3.43
C LEU A 27 -12.51 10.69 -4.42
N LEU A 28 -11.44 10.03 -3.96
CA LEU A 28 -10.57 9.24 -4.83
C LEU A 28 -11.30 8.05 -5.48
N ALA A 29 -12.17 7.38 -4.72
CA ALA A 29 -13.03 6.33 -5.26
C ALA A 29 -13.97 6.88 -6.34
N SER A 30 -14.58 8.04 -6.12
CA SER A 30 -15.47 8.66 -7.11
C SER A 30 -14.77 8.97 -8.44
N TRP A 31 -13.48 9.30 -8.40
CA TRP A 31 -12.69 9.53 -9.62
C TRP A 31 -12.49 8.24 -10.40
N VAL A 32 -12.15 7.14 -9.72
CA VAL A 32 -11.96 5.84 -10.36
C VAL A 32 -13.28 5.28 -10.87
N ASP A 33 -14.38 5.45 -10.13
CA ASP A 33 -15.72 5.03 -10.54
C ASP A 33 -16.24 5.78 -11.78
N ALA A 34 -15.73 7.00 -12.01
CA ALA A 34 -16.05 7.77 -13.23
C ALA A 34 -15.29 7.26 -14.48
N VAL A 35 -14.27 6.42 -14.32
CA VAL A 35 -13.53 5.83 -15.45
C VAL A 35 -14.25 4.58 -15.94
N PRO A 36 -14.53 4.46 -17.26
CA PRO A 36 -15.09 3.25 -17.83
C PRO A 36 -14.30 1.99 -17.46
N PRO A 37 -14.95 0.89 -17.03
CA PRO A 37 -14.26 -0.34 -16.61
C PRO A 37 -13.31 -0.90 -17.66
N ALA A 38 -13.63 -0.80 -18.95
CA ALA A 38 -12.78 -1.25 -20.04
C ALA A 38 -11.43 -0.50 -20.12
N ILE A 39 -11.38 0.77 -19.68
CA ILE A 39 -10.15 1.56 -19.63
C ILE A 39 -9.30 1.12 -18.43
N ILE A 40 -9.91 0.91 -17.26
CA ILE A 40 -9.21 0.36 -16.08
C ILE A 40 -8.63 -1.02 -16.41
N GLN A 41 -9.41 -1.87 -17.08
CA GLN A 41 -9.01 -3.22 -17.48
C GLN A 41 -7.96 -3.27 -18.59
N SER A 42 -7.62 -2.16 -19.25
CA SER A 42 -6.57 -2.12 -20.26
C SER A 42 -5.30 -1.41 -19.80
N ARG A 43 -5.34 -0.78 -18.61
CA ARG A 43 -4.23 0.02 -18.05
C ARG A 43 -3.76 -0.53 -16.70
N PRO A 44 -2.64 -1.26 -16.66
CA PRO A 44 -2.13 -1.86 -15.43
C PRO A 44 -1.95 -0.88 -14.26
N ARG A 45 -1.44 0.32 -14.52
CA ARG A 45 -1.22 1.36 -13.49
C ARG A 45 -2.53 1.84 -12.86
N LEU A 46 -3.51 2.24 -13.68
CA LEU A 46 -4.84 2.56 -13.19
C LEU A 46 -5.51 1.38 -12.48
N GLY A 47 -5.30 0.16 -12.95
CA GLY A 47 -5.77 -1.05 -12.28
C GLY A 47 -5.18 -1.26 -10.88
N LEU A 48 -3.90 -0.95 -10.68
CA LEU A 48 -3.26 -0.98 -9.36
C LEU A 48 -3.83 0.09 -8.42
N HIS A 49 -4.09 1.30 -8.92
CA HIS A 49 -4.74 2.34 -8.13
C HIS A 49 -6.16 1.94 -7.69
N ALA A 50 -6.92 1.32 -8.60
CA ALA A 50 -8.24 0.76 -8.28
C ALA A 50 -8.13 -0.33 -7.20
N ALA A 51 -7.18 -1.27 -7.32
CA ALA A 51 -6.94 -2.30 -6.30
C ALA A 51 -6.58 -1.70 -4.94
N ARG A 52 -5.76 -0.65 -4.90
CA ARG A 52 -5.40 0.05 -3.66
C ARG A 52 -6.62 0.70 -3.00
N LEU A 53 -7.48 1.36 -3.76
CA LEU A 53 -8.71 1.95 -3.22
C LEU A 53 -9.64 0.86 -2.65
N LEU A 54 -9.76 -0.27 -3.34
CA LEU A 54 -10.51 -1.43 -2.84
C LEU A 54 -9.91 -1.96 -1.53
N TYR A 55 -8.58 -2.05 -1.42
CA TYR A 55 -7.89 -2.41 -0.17
C TYR A 55 -8.22 -1.42 0.97
N LEU A 56 -8.11 -0.11 0.71
CA LEU A 56 -8.40 0.93 1.71
C LEU A 56 -9.87 0.97 2.13
N GLN A 57 -10.78 0.50 1.27
CA GLN A 57 -12.20 0.31 1.56
C GLN A 57 -12.51 -1.05 2.21
N ALA A 58 -11.49 -1.83 2.58
CA ALA A 58 -11.59 -3.20 3.10
C ALA A 58 -12.32 -4.20 2.16
N ARG A 59 -12.37 -3.91 0.86
CA ARG A 59 -12.94 -4.77 -0.19
C ARG A 59 -11.86 -5.71 -0.75
N PHE A 60 -11.30 -6.54 0.12
CA PHE A 60 -10.09 -7.31 -0.17
C PHE A 60 -10.25 -8.30 -1.33
N ASP A 61 -11.38 -9.02 -1.41
CA ASP A 61 -11.61 -9.99 -2.49
C ASP A 61 -11.71 -9.32 -3.87
N GLN A 62 -12.29 -8.12 -3.91
CA GLN A 62 -12.35 -7.31 -5.12
C GLN A 62 -10.96 -6.76 -5.48
N ALA A 63 -10.17 -6.34 -4.49
CA ALA A 63 -8.80 -5.93 -4.69
C ALA A 63 -7.96 -7.09 -5.28
N GLU A 64 -8.05 -8.30 -4.74
CA GLU A 64 -7.34 -9.47 -5.27
C GLU A 64 -7.76 -9.83 -6.70
N THR A 65 -9.06 -9.73 -7.00
CA THR A 65 -9.57 -9.95 -8.36
C THR A 65 -8.97 -8.92 -9.34
N GLN A 66 -8.93 -7.65 -8.94
CA GLN A 66 -8.33 -6.58 -9.73
C GLN A 66 -6.82 -6.78 -9.92
N LEU A 67 -6.10 -7.21 -8.87
CA LEU A 67 -4.66 -7.51 -8.94
C LEU A 67 -4.38 -8.68 -9.87
N ALA A 68 -5.18 -9.75 -9.81
CA ALA A 68 -5.04 -10.88 -10.75
C ALA A 68 -5.22 -10.46 -12.21
N HIS A 69 -6.17 -9.55 -12.48
CA HIS A 69 -6.34 -8.97 -13.81
C HIS A 69 -5.13 -8.16 -14.25
N VAL A 70 -4.60 -7.29 -13.38
CA VAL A 70 -3.36 -6.53 -13.63
C VAL A 70 -2.20 -7.47 -13.93
N ASP A 71 -2.01 -8.52 -13.15
CA ASP A 71 -0.93 -9.49 -13.35
C ASP A 71 -1.04 -10.17 -14.73
N SER A 72 -2.26 -10.53 -15.17
CA SER A 72 -2.50 -11.11 -16.50
C SER A 72 -2.15 -10.12 -17.62
N LEU A 73 -2.56 -8.85 -17.50
CA LEU A 73 -2.18 -7.81 -18.45
C LEU A 73 -0.67 -7.65 -18.49
N LEU A 74 -0.03 -7.55 -17.32
CA LEU A 74 1.40 -7.42 -17.22
C LEU A 74 2.07 -8.59 -17.92
N GLN A 75 1.65 -9.84 -17.73
CA GLN A 75 2.20 -11.04 -18.41
C GLN A 75 2.00 -11.03 -19.94
N SER A 76 0.91 -10.45 -20.44
CA SER A 76 0.62 -10.34 -21.88
C SER A 76 1.30 -9.14 -22.56
N GLY A 77 1.61 -8.08 -21.82
CA GLY A 77 2.21 -6.83 -22.30
C GLY A 77 3.73 -6.86 -22.47
N ALA A 78 4.29 -5.84 -23.12
CA ALA A 78 5.72 -5.74 -23.41
C ALA A 78 6.64 -5.74 -22.16
N SER A 79 7.89 -6.13 -22.37
CA SER A 79 8.96 -6.26 -21.37
C SER A 79 9.60 -4.92 -21.01
N GLY A 80 10.00 -4.71 -19.75
CA GLY A 80 10.75 -3.52 -19.33
C GLY A 80 10.79 -3.32 -17.81
N SER A 81 11.53 -2.31 -17.35
CA SER A 81 11.64 -1.91 -15.94
C SER A 81 10.28 -1.54 -15.33
N ASP A 82 9.42 -0.88 -16.10
CA ASP A 82 8.08 -0.48 -15.63
C ASP A 82 7.24 -1.70 -15.28
N ARG A 83 7.34 -2.79 -16.04
CA ARG A 83 6.63 -4.04 -15.76
C ARG A 83 7.08 -4.63 -14.43
N GLN A 84 8.38 -4.60 -14.13
CA GLN A 84 8.94 -5.13 -12.89
C GLN A 84 8.43 -4.34 -11.69
N VAL A 85 8.44 -3.02 -11.76
CA VAL A 85 7.91 -2.15 -10.69
C VAL A 85 6.40 -2.38 -10.50
N LEU A 86 5.62 -2.50 -11.57
CA LEU A 86 4.17 -2.74 -11.45
C LEU A 86 3.84 -4.12 -10.88
N SER A 87 4.61 -5.15 -11.24
CA SER A 87 4.50 -6.48 -10.62
C SER A 87 4.86 -6.43 -9.14
N ALA A 88 5.89 -5.67 -8.75
CA ALA A 88 6.27 -5.48 -7.36
C ALA A 88 5.18 -4.76 -6.56
N MET A 89 4.57 -3.72 -7.14
CA MET A 89 3.41 -3.04 -6.54
C MET A 89 2.20 -3.97 -6.37
N SER A 90 1.94 -4.85 -7.34
CA SER A 90 0.91 -5.90 -7.21
C SER A 90 1.20 -6.83 -6.04
N ALA A 91 2.46 -7.32 -5.93
CA ALA A 91 2.91 -8.16 -4.84
C ALA A 91 2.83 -7.47 -3.47
N LEU A 92 3.18 -6.18 -3.38
CA LEU A 92 3.03 -5.35 -2.20
C LEU A 92 1.58 -5.31 -1.72
N TYR A 93 0.62 -5.04 -2.61
CA TYR A 93 -0.80 -5.01 -2.22
C TYR A 93 -1.34 -6.37 -1.81
N ARG A 94 -0.93 -7.46 -2.48
CA ARG A 94 -1.25 -8.83 -2.04
C ARG A 94 -0.69 -9.11 -0.64
N GLY A 95 0.55 -8.73 -0.37
CA GLY A 95 1.15 -8.86 0.96
C GLY A 95 0.44 -8.01 2.01
N ALA A 96 -0.01 -6.80 1.69
CA ALA A 96 -0.80 -5.97 2.59
C ALA A 96 -2.16 -6.59 2.92
N ILE A 97 -2.83 -7.22 1.94
CA ILE A 97 -4.06 -7.98 2.16
C ILE A 97 -3.79 -9.20 3.06
N ALA A 98 -2.69 -9.92 2.82
CA ALA A 98 -2.26 -11.04 3.65
C ALA A 98 -2.02 -10.63 5.11
N ALA A 99 -1.39 -9.47 5.33
CA ALA A 99 -1.15 -8.92 6.67
C ALA A 99 -2.46 -8.70 7.44
N VAL A 100 -3.46 -8.08 6.81
CA VAL A 100 -4.78 -7.85 7.44
C VAL A 100 -5.53 -9.16 7.69
N ARG A 101 -5.31 -10.19 6.85
CA ARG A 101 -5.86 -11.54 7.05
C ARG A 101 -5.07 -12.38 8.06
N GLY A 102 -3.95 -11.87 8.58
CA GLY A 102 -3.10 -12.55 9.54
C GLY A 102 -2.19 -13.64 8.93
N ASP A 103 -2.04 -13.71 7.61
CA ASP A 103 -1.12 -14.62 6.95
C ASP A 103 0.30 -14.03 6.93
N PHE A 104 0.94 -14.00 8.10
CA PHE A 104 2.27 -13.42 8.29
C PHE A 104 3.35 -14.12 7.47
N GLN A 105 3.19 -15.41 7.13
CA GLN A 105 4.12 -16.13 6.28
C GLN A 105 4.13 -15.56 4.86
N GLN A 106 2.95 -15.30 4.31
CA GLN A 106 2.82 -14.68 2.99
C GLN A 106 3.35 -13.24 2.98
N VAL A 107 3.16 -12.48 4.07
CA VAL A 107 3.73 -11.12 4.19
C VAL A 107 5.26 -11.15 4.13
N ILE A 108 5.90 -11.99 4.94
CA ILE A 108 7.37 -12.09 5.03
C ILE A 108 7.98 -12.54 3.68
N ALA A 109 7.24 -13.33 2.90
CA ALA A 109 7.68 -13.74 1.56
C ALA A 109 7.51 -12.63 0.51
N LEU A 110 6.37 -11.93 0.50
CA LEU A 110 6.02 -11.00 -0.57
C LEU A 110 6.62 -9.60 -0.37
N ILE A 111 6.49 -9.04 0.83
CA ILE A 111 6.78 -7.62 1.05
C ILE A 111 8.26 -7.27 0.86
N PRO A 112 9.23 -8.00 1.45
CA PRO A 112 10.64 -7.66 1.27
C PRO A 112 11.10 -7.74 -0.20
N ALA A 113 10.60 -8.75 -0.93
CA ALA A 113 10.89 -8.90 -2.35
C ALA A 113 10.29 -7.75 -3.18
N ALA A 114 9.06 -7.33 -2.88
CA ALA A 114 8.44 -6.19 -3.55
C ALA A 114 9.21 -4.88 -3.29
N LEU A 115 9.57 -4.59 -2.04
CA LEU A 115 10.27 -3.36 -1.68
C LEU A 115 11.70 -3.28 -2.26
N ALA A 116 12.30 -4.41 -2.62
CA ALA A 116 13.60 -4.42 -3.31
C ALA A 116 13.51 -3.90 -4.75
N GLU A 117 12.34 -4.00 -5.38
CA GLU A 117 12.08 -3.63 -6.77
C GLU A 117 11.39 -2.28 -6.91
N ILE A 118 10.71 -1.82 -5.85
CA ILE A 118 10.04 -0.52 -5.81
C ILE A 118 11.07 0.59 -5.54
N PRO A 119 11.05 1.69 -6.31
CA PRO A 119 11.94 2.84 -6.08
C PRO A 119 11.91 3.32 -4.62
N ARG A 120 13.07 3.72 -4.09
CA ARG A 120 13.18 4.18 -2.69
C ARG A 120 12.42 5.49 -2.44
N GLU A 121 12.19 6.24 -3.51
CA GLU A 121 11.48 7.50 -3.52
C GLU A 121 9.96 7.31 -3.46
N ASP A 122 9.44 6.11 -3.68
CA ASP A 122 8.01 5.79 -3.46
C ASP A 122 7.76 5.55 -1.97
N HIS A 123 7.93 6.60 -1.19
CA HIS A 123 7.78 6.60 0.27
C HIS A 123 6.43 6.03 0.71
N ARG A 124 5.38 6.24 -0.08
CA ARG A 124 4.04 5.70 0.18
C ARG A 124 3.98 4.18 0.09
N ALA A 125 4.60 3.57 -0.93
CA ALA A 125 4.70 2.12 -1.05
C ALA A 125 5.55 1.52 0.09
N HIS A 126 6.69 2.14 0.42
CA HIS A 126 7.54 1.72 1.53
C HIS A 126 6.81 1.82 2.88
N ALA A 127 6.04 2.89 3.10
CA ALA A 127 5.22 3.03 4.29
C ALA A 127 4.20 1.89 4.45
N LEU A 128 3.51 1.51 3.37
CA LEU A 128 2.57 0.38 3.39
C LEU A 128 3.28 -0.95 3.65
N GLY A 129 4.43 -1.16 3.02
CA GLY A 129 5.23 -2.37 3.17
C GLY A 129 5.69 -2.56 4.62
N PHE A 130 6.30 -1.53 5.22
CA PHE A 130 6.74 -1.62 6.62
C PHE A 130 5.57 -1.76 7.59
N PHE A 131 4.43 -1.12 7.36
CA PHE A 131 3.26 -1.33 8.21
C PHE A 131 2.79 -2.79 8.18
N SER A 132 2.77 -3.38 6.98
CA SER A 132 2.37 -4.78 6.77
C SER A 132 3.34 -5.76 7.43
N LEU A 133 4.65 -5.48 7.36
CA LEU A 133 5.67 -6.24 8.08
C LEU A 133 5.53 -6.10 9.60
N GLY A 134 5.20 -4.90 10.09
CA GLY A 134 4.90 -4.65 11.49
C GLY A 134 3.79 -5.55 12.02
N LEU A 135 2.67 -5.62 11.28
CA LEU A 135 1.55 -6.52 11.59
C LEU A 135 1.98 -7.99 11.60
N ALA A 136 2.76 -8.41 10.62
CA ALA A 136 3.22 -9.79 10.50
C ALA A 136 4.14 -10.19 11.67
N HIS A 137 5.11 -9.34 12.01
CA HIS A 137 6.01 -9.56 13.14
C HIS A 137 5.28 -9.50 14.48
N GLU A 138 4.26 -8.65 14.62
CA GLU A 138 3.43 -8.59 15.81
C GLU A 138 2.70 -9.92 16.04
N LEU A 139 2.04 -10.45 15.00
CA LEU A 139 1.33 -11.73 15.05
C LEU A 139 2.28 -12.92 15.26
N ALA A 140 3.53 -12.81 14.80
CA ALA A 140 4.58 -13.79 15.04
C ALA A 140 5.24 -13.63 16.43
N GLU A 141 4.71 -12.77 17.30
CA GLU A 141 5.25 -12.45 18.64
C GLU A 141 6.68 -11.87 18.63
N GLN A 142 7.10 -11.32 17.49
CA GLN A 142 8.39 -10.67 17.28
C GLN A 142 8.28 -9.16 17.56
N THR A 143 7.85 -8.82 18.77
CA THR A 143 7.45 -7.45 19.14
C THR A 143 8.52 -6.38 18.86
N GLY A 144 9.81 -6.71 19.02
CA GLY A 144 10.89 -5.78 18.72
C GLY A 144 10.94 -5.40 17.23
N GLN A 145 10.85 -6.39 16.34
CA GLN A 145 10.83 -6.15 14.90
C GLN A 145 9.55 -5.44 14.48
N ALA A 146 8.41 -5.78 15.09
CA ALA A 146 7.14 -5.12 14.83
C ALA A 146 7.21 -3.60 15.13
N VAL A 147 7.77 -3.23 16.29
CA VAL A 147 7.98 -1.82 16.65
C VAL A 147 8.89 -1.12 15.65
N ASP A 148 10.02 -1.73 15.29
CA ASP A 148 10.96 -1.13 14.32
C ASP A 148 10.30 -0.90 12.96
N ASP A 149 9.51 -1.86 12.47
CA ASP A 149 8.80 -1.74 11.20
C ASP A 149 7.69 -0.69 11.25
N TYR A 150 6.92 -0.60 12.33
CA TYR A 150 5.92 0.46 12.49
C TYR A 150 6.55 1.87 12.53
N LEU A 151 7.71 2.03 13.18
CA LEU A 151 8.44 3.29 13.20
C LEU A 151 8.99 3.65 11.82
N ARG A 152 9.51 2.67 11.07
CA ARG A 152 9.93 2.88 9.67
C ARG A 152 8.75 3.26 8.78
N SER A 153 7.61 2.60 8.95
CA SER A 153 6.37 2.96 8.25
C SER A 153 5.98 4.42 8.50
N SER A 154 6.02 4.87 9.76
CA SER A 154 5.74 6.26 10.13
C SER A 154 6.71 7.24 9.45
N ALA A 155 8.01 6.94 9.47
CA ALA A 155 9.02 7.80 8.84
C ALA A 155 8.80 7.95 7.33
N GLU A 156 8.49 6.85 6.64
CA GLU A 156 8.17 6.86 5.20
C GLU A 156 6.87 7.62 4.93
N ALA A 157 5.82 7.39 5.73
CA ALA A 157 4.55 8.10 5.59
C ALA A 157 4.72 9.61 5.78
N ARG A 158 5.57 10.03 6.72
CA ARG A 158 5.93 11.44 6.91
C ARG A 158 6.67 12.02 5.71
N GLY A 159 7.60 11.25 5.12
CA GLY A 159 8.29 11.62 3.89
C GLY A 159 7.35 11.83 2.71
N ALA A 160 6.28 11.02 2.62
CA ALA A 160 5.22 11.15 1.62
C ALA A 160 4.16 12.23 1.94
N GLY A 161 4.19 12.84 3.13
CA GLY A 161 3.16 13.78 3.58
C GLY A 161 1.80 13.13 3.85
N ILE A 162 1.76 11.84 4.20
CA ILE A 162 0.52 11.07 4.45
C ILE A 162 0.30 10.97 5.97
N LEU A 163 -0.27 12.03 6.54
CA LEU A 163 -0.35 12.21 8.00
C LEU A 163 -1.10 11.09 8.73
N PHE A 164 -2.18 10.57 8.14
CA PHE A 164 -2.97 9.52 8.80
C PHE A 164 -2.15 8.23 8.97
N GLN A 165 -1.26 7.92 8.02
CA GLN A 165 -0.43 6.72 8.06
C GLN A 165 0.79 6.92 8.97
N ASP A 166 1.34 8.14 9.07
CA ASP A 166 2.36 8.50 10.06
C ASP A 166 1.85 8.24 11.48
N VAL A 167 0.70 8.84 11.82
CA VAL A 167 0.07 8.67 13.15
C VAL A 167 -0.26 7.20 13.42
N HIS A 168 -0.77 6.48 12.43
CA HIS A 168 -1.10 5.06 12.60
C HIS A 168 0.11 4.20 12.96
N GLY A 169 1.24 4.39 12.27
CA GLY A 169 2.49 3.68 12.58
C GLY A 169 3.00 3.99 13.99
N LEU A 170 3.02 5.27 14.38
CA LEU A 170 3.48 5.67 15.71
C LEU A 170 2.62 5.05 16.82
N CYS A 171 1.30 5.09 16.68
CA CYS A 171 0.43 4.60 17.75
C CYS A 171 0.38 3.07 17.80
N ALA A 172 0.57 2.36 16.67
CA ALA A 172 0.79 0.91 16.68
C ALA A 172 2.08 0.53 17.44
N ALA A 173 3.19 1.24 17.19
CA ALA A 173 4.43 1.06 17.92
C ALA A 173 4.26 1.36 19.44
N ALA A 174 3.57 2.46 19.78
CA ALA A 174 3.31 2.82 21.17
C ALA A 174 2.44 1.78 21.89
N GLN A 175 1.44 1.20 21.22
CA GLN A 175 0.61 0.12 21.79
C GLN A 175 1.43 -1.11 22.17
N LEU A 176 2.38 -1.52 21.32
CA LEU A 176 3.30 -2.61 21.63
C LEU A 176 4.27 -2.26 22.77
N GLN A 177 4.70 -1.01 22.87
CA GLN A 177 5.52 -0.57 24.00
C GLN A 177 4.72 -0.58 25.31
N ILE A 178 3.43 -0.23 25.28
CA ILE A 178 2.52 -0.33 26.43
C ILE A 178 2.38 -1.79 26.88
N SER A 179 2.16 -2.73 25.95
CA SER A 179 2.02 -4.15 26.30
C SER A 179 3.30 -4.73 26.91
N GLN A 180 4.46 -4.15 26.60
CA GLN A 180 5.76 -4.46 27.22
C GLN A 180 6.03 -3.71 28.54
N GLY A 181 5.10 -2.87 29.02
CA GLY A 181 5.27 -2.06 30.23
C GLY A 181 6.19 -0.83 30.06
N ARG A 182 6.54 -0.46 28.82
CA ARG A 182 7.44 0.65 28.49
C ARG A 182 6.69 1.98 28.34
N LEU A 183 5.92 2.37 29.36
CA LEU A 183 4.97 3.49 29.29
C LEU A 183 5.63 4.85 28.95
N ASN A 184 6.83 5.12 29.47
CA ASN A 184 7.55 6.36 29.16
C ASN A 184 7.96 6.43 27.68
N LEU A 185 8.36 5.30 27.10
CA LEU A 185 8.73 5.25 25.69
C LEU A 185 7.50 5.38 24.79
N ALA A 186 6.39 4.74 25.18
CA ALA A 186 5.11 4.85 24.49
C ALA A 186 4.68 6.31 24.37
N ALA A 187 4.67 7.06 25.49
CA ALA A 187 4.28 8.47 25.53
C ALA A 187 5.23 9.42 24.75
N MET A 188 6.45 8.98 24.43
CA MET A 188 7.37 9.72 23.56
C MET A 188 7.17 9.38 22.08
N THR A 189 6.56 8.22 21.79
CA THR A 189 6.38 7.70 20.43
C THR A 189 5.08 8.25 19.81
N CYS A 190 3.99 8.23 20.58
CA CYS A 190 2.66 8.78 20.27
C CYS A 190 2.15 9.41 21.61
#